data_AF-A0A3D3I241-F1
#
_entry.id   AF-A0A3D3I241-F1
#
_cell.length_a   1.000
_cell.length_b   1.000
_cell.length_c   1.000
_cell.angle_alpha   90.00
_cell.angle_beta   90.00
_cell.angle_gamma   90.00
#
_symmetry.space_group_name_H-M   'P 1'
#
loop_
_entity.id
_entity.type
_entity.pdbx_description
1 polymer ?
#
loop_
_entity_poly.entity_id
_entity_poly.type
_entity_poly.pdbx_seq_one_letter_code
_entity_poly.pdbx_strand_id
1 'polypeptide(L)'
;QARVDAYPGDGKAALYAEHFGPLAARVVQAGRTPAVWGDMFLEHPDALAAMPRETVLFDWQYFNGVADTAARLGAHGHRVVGCPALHVYNAAWMHLGPSDENIRQVSRDVQALKLEGVCLTTWETTMFSSYDTLLPAVRAARAIMDDPEGAPSLLSAYDSEWANLMGVALNELGGVWGHSRHRHKLKSRMFLYADPFLASQHHAEEICGPVGDQALALVERAFAATDDEAEKGVALACRSMIEFVRMAHVAHLLYAEGQTERAVSALAPTRYLFETLERTAKRTHERIGGSLADIERARRAKAHVETVIQRIRQYGDGSLGYVPAWNVLTHPNFMPHDQASWWIVNAWGRP
;
A
#
# COMPACT_ATOMS: atom_id res chain seq x y z
N GLN A 1 8.02 7.43 -26.74
CA GLN A 1 9.21 8.13 -27.25
C GLN A 1 8.95 8.78 -28.59
N ALA A 2 8.77 8.04 -29.69
CA ALA A 2 8.59 8.62 -31.04
C ALA A 2 7.51 9.74 -31.17
N ARG A 3 6.41 9.68 -30.40
CA ARG A 3 5.40 10.76 -30.37
C ARG A 3 5.85 12.01 -29.60
N VAL A 4 6.65 11.83 -28.55
CA VAL A 4 7.23 12.94 -27.75
C VAL A 4 8.36 13.61 -28.54
N ASP A 5 9.21 12.80 -29.18
CA ASP A 5 10.34 13.28 -29.99
C ASP A 5 9.91 14.04 -31.26
N ALA A 6 8.64 13.95 -31.63
CA ALA A 6 8.06 14.67 -32.76
C ALA A 6 7.75 16.14 -32.46
N TYR A 7 7.81 16.56 -31.19
CA TYR A 7 7.57 17.94 -30.78
C TYR A 7 8.91 18.65 -30.54
N PRO A 8 9.10 19.89 -31.05
CA PRO A 8 10.29 20.68 -30.75
C PRO A 8 10.30 21.14 -29.28
N GLY A 9 11.49 21.21 -28.67
CA GLY A 9 11.65 21.63 -27.27
C GLY A 9 11.25 20.52 -26.29
N ASP A 10 10.50 20.87 -25.24
CA ASP A 10 9.98 19.89 -24.30
C ASP A 10 8.76 19.17 -24.89
N GLY A 11 9.03 18.05 -25.57
CA GLY A 11 7.98 17.31 -26.24
C GLY A 11 6.95 16.66 -25.30
N LYS A 12 7.28 16.48 -24.01
CA LYS A 12 6.30 16.01 -23.03
C LYS A 12 5.35 17.14 -22.65
N ALA A 13 5.87 18.34 -22.43
CA ALA A 13 5.07 19.53 -22.19
C ALA A 13 4.08 19.79 -23.33
N ALA A 14 4.57 19.75 -24.57
CA ALA A 14 3.76 19.97 -25.77
C ALA A 14 2.65 18.91 -25.93
N LEU A 15 2.99 17.62 -25.77
CA LEU A 15 2.01 16.54 -25.84
C LEU A 15 0.94 16.65 -24.74
N TYR A 16 1.34 17.01 -23.52
CA TYR A 16 0.41 17.19 -22.40
C TYR A 16 -0.53 18.38 -22.67
N ALA A 17 0.01 19.50 -23.12
CA ALA A 17 -0.74 20.71 -23.48
C ALA A 17 -1.77 20.45 -24.59
N GLU A 18 -1.37 19.77 -25.67
CA GLU A 18 -2.26 19.44 -26.79
C GLU A 18 -3.41 18.51 -26.37
N HIS A 19 -3.16 17.65 -25.38
CA HIS A 19 -4.19 16.74 -24.87
C HIS A 19 -5.12 17.42 -23.85
N PHE A 20 -4.56 17.96 -22.76
CA PHE A 20 -5.32 18.45 -21.62
C PHE A 20 -5.91 19.85 -21.83
N GLY A 21 -5.26 20.72 -22.61
CA GLY A 21 -5.76 22.07 -22.90
C GLY A 21 -7.16 22.06 -23.54
N PRO A 22 -7.37 21.36 -24.67
CA PRO A 22 -8.69 21.24 -25.30
C PRO A 22 -9.74 20.55 -24.43
N LEU A 23 -9.34 19.57 -23.61
CA LEU A 23 -10.26 18.91 -22.66
C LEU A 23 -10.73 19.89 -21.58
N ALA A 24 -9.82 20.63 -20.97
CA ALA A 24 -10.14 21.65 -19.97
C ALA A 24 -11.02 22.75 -20.59
N ALA A 25 -10.72 23.20 -21.82
CA ALA A 25 -11.54 24.20 -22.52
C ALA A 25 -12.99 23.72 -22.74
N ARG A 26 -13.20 22.43 -23.08
CA ARG A 26 -14.56 21.85 -23.18
C ARG A 26 -15.29 21.82 -21.85
N VAL A 27 -14.58 21.55 -20.75
CA VAL A 27 -15.16 21.59 -19.39
C VAL A 27 -15.62 23.02 -19.05
N VAL A 28 -14.81 24.03 -19.37
CA VAL A 28 -15.18 25.45 -19.21
C VAL A 28 -16.39 25.81 -20.07
N GLN A 29 -16.40 25.42 -21.35
CA GLN A 29 -17.53 25.66 -22.27
C GLN A 29 -18.84 25.01 -21.79
N ALA A 30 -18.75 23.91 -21.04
CA ALA A 30 -19.90 23.27 -20.41
C ALA A 30 -20.34 23.95 -19.10
N GLY A 31 -19.76 25.09 -18.73
CA GLY A 31 -20.06 25.82 -17.50
C GLY A 31 -19.51 25.16 -16.23
N ARG A 32 -18.46 24.34 -16.36
CA ARG A 32 -17.82 23.62 -15.24
C ARG A 32 -16.38 24.07 -15.04
N THR A 33 -15.84 23.82 -13.85
CA THR A 33 -14.45 24.12 -13.50
C THR A 33 -13.56 22.91 -13.74
N PRO A 34 -12.53 22.99 -14.60
CA PRO A 34 -11.53 21.93 -14.74
C PRO A 34 -10.69 21.80 -13.47
N ALA A 35 -10.35 20.57 -13.08
CA ALA A 35 -9.49 20.25 -11.95
C ALA A 35 -8.47 19.20 -12.39
N VAL A 36 -7.17 19.47 -12.15
CA VAL A 36 -6.07 18.61 -12.62
C VAL A 36 -4.98 18.53 -11.56
N TRP A 37 -4.34 17.37 -11.41
CA TRP A 37 -3.15 17.20 -10.57
C TRP A 37 -1.96 18.00 -11.14
N GLY A 38 -1.26 18.72 -10.27
CA GLY A 38 -0.27 19.71 -10.66
C GLY A 38 1.12 19.18 -11.01
N ASP A 39 1.40 17.89 -10.78
CA ASP A 39 2.73 17.29 -10.90
C ASP A 39 3.35 17.46 -12.28
N MET A 40 2.56 17.31 -13.35
CA MET A 40 3.05 17.51 -14.71
C MET A 40 3.49 18.95 -14.97
N PHE A 41 2.87 19.95 -14.35
CA PHE A 41 3.28 21.36 -14.49
C PHE A 41 4.48 21.71 -13.61
N LEU A 42 4.76 20.94 -12.56
CA LEU A 42 5.98 21.08 -11.77
C LEU A 42 7.20 20.51 -12.52
N GLU A 43 7.05 19.43 -13.28
CA GLU A 43 8.11 18.86 -14.12
C GLU A 43 8.25 19.64 -15.45
N HIS A 44 7.12 20.03 -16.05
CA HIS A 44 7.02 20.63 -17.38
C HIS A 44 6.20 21.93 -17.36
N PRO A 45 6.74 23.04 -16.82
CA PRO A 45 5.99 24.26 -16.56
C PRO A 45 5.42 24.93 -17.82
N ASP A 46 6.05 24.76 -18.98
CA ASP A 46 5.58 25.34 -20.25
C ASP A 46 4.18 24.83 -20.64
N ALA A 47 3.79 23.63 -20.18
CA ALA A 47 2.46 23.07 -20.44
C ALA A 47 1.34 23.88 -19.77
N LEU A 48 1.66 24.66 -18.73
CA LEU A 48 0.66 25.42 -17.97
C LEU A 48 0.03 26.54 -18.80
N ALA A 49 0.78 27.11 -19.76
CA ALA A 49 0.29 28.16 -20.66
C ALA A 49 -0.89 27.71 -21.55
N ALA A 50 -1.05 26.40 -21.76
CA ALA A 50 -2.15 25.84 -22.55
C ALA A 50 -3.44 25.62 -21.75
N MET A 51 -3.39 25.76 -20.42
CA MET A 51 -4.54 25.51 -19.56
C MET A 51 -5.42 26.75 -19.43
N PRO A 52 -6.75 26.63 -19.50
CA PRO A 52 -7.66 27.73 -19.19
C PRO A 52 -7.42 28.23 -17.76
N ARG A 53 -7.48 29.55 -17.54
CA ARG A 53 -7.23 30.20 -16.24
C ARG A 53 -8.19 29.69 -15.14
N GLU A 54 -9.37 29.26 -15.53
CA GLU A 54 -10.40 28.69 -14.65
C GLU A 54 -9.96 27.38 -13.99
N THR A 55 -8.99 26.68 -14.59
CA THR A 55 -8.46 25.39 -14.11
C THR A 55 -7.90 25.52 -12.70
N VAL A 56 -8.35 24.64 -11.81
CA VAL A 56 -7.82 24.48 -10.45
C VAL A 56 -6.75 23.38 -10.46
N LEU A 57 -5.61 23.68 -9.85
CA LEU A 57 -4.45 22.79 -9.79
C LEU A 57 -4.38 22.14 -8.41
N PHE A 58 -4.34 20.81 -8.37
CA PHE A 58 -4.25 20.04 -7.14
C PHE A 58 -2.78 19.68 -6.87
N ASP A 59 -2.17 20.35 -5.89
CA ASP A 59 -0.76 20.16 -5.50
C ASP A 59 -0.66 19.11 -4.41
N TRP A 60 -0.22 17.91 -4.79
CA TRP A 60 -0.10 16.79 -3.86
C TRP A 60 1.29 16.70 -3.24
N GLN A 61 1.35 16.81 -1.92
CA GLN A 61 2.58 16.69 -1.14
C GLN A 61 2.31 15.86 0.10
N TYR A 62 2.74 14.59 0.07
CA TYR A 62 2.46 13.63 1.15
C TYR A 62 3.58 13.56 2.19
N PHE A 63 4.75 14.10 1.90
CA PHE A 63 5.92 14.01 2.78
C PHE A 63 6.53 15.37 3.11
N ASN A 64 5.95 16.44 2.57
CA ASN A 64 6.39 17.82 2.71
C ASN A 64 5.16 18.74 2.74
N GLY A 65 5.39 20.03 2.97
CA GLY A 65 4.42 21.09 2.69
C GLY A 65 4.29 21.42 1.19
N VAL A 66 3.38 22.32 0.87
CA VAL A 66 3.10 22.81 -0.50
C VAL A 66 3.68 24.20 -0.77
N ALA A 67 4.34 24.85 0.19
CA ALA A 67 4.75 26.26 0.06
C ALA A 67 5.52 26.57 -1.25
N ASP A 68 6.53 25.75 -1.56
CA ASP A 68 7.38 25.94 -2.76
C ASP A 68 6.66 25.57 -4.05
N THR A 69 5.90 24.48 -4.05
CA THR A 69 5.23 23.94 -5.24
C THR A 69 3.99 24.74 -5.62
N ALA A 70 3.21 25.18 -4.64
CA ALA A 70 2.04 26.02 -4.85
C ALA A 70 2.41 27.39 -5.44
N ALA A 71 3.53 27.99 -5.02
CA ALA A 71 4.00 29.25 -5.59
C ALA A 71 4.31 29.11 -7.10
N ARG A 72 4.92 27.98 -7.51
CA ARG A 72 5.24 27.69 -8.91
C ARG A 72 3.97 27.41 -9.74
N LEU A 73 3.03 26.64 -9.19
CA LEU A 73 1.76 26.34 -9.85
C LEU A 73 0.86 27.58 -9.98
N GLY A 74 0.90 28.47 -8.98
CA GLY A 74 0.14 29.72 -8.97
C GLY A 74 0.72 30.84 -9.83
N ALA A 75 1.92 30.71 -10.39
CA ALA A 75 2.63 31.79 -11.09
C ALA A 75 1.88 32.38 -12.29
N HIS A 76 0.98 31.59 -12.91
CA HIS A 76 0.12 32.04 -14.03
C HIS A 76 -1.30 32.45 -13.60
N GLY A 77 -1.52 32.66 -12.30
CA GLY A 77 -2.80 33.09 -11.73
C GLY A 77 -3.85 31.97 -11.65
N HIS A 78 -3.42 30.71 -11.67
CA HIS A 78 -4.28 29.56 -11.38
C HIS A 78 -4.56 29.45 -9.89
N ARG A 79 -5.74 28.92 -9.57
CA ARG A 79 -6.10 28.54 -8.20
C ARG A 79 -5.44 27.21 -7.87
N VAL A 80 -4.89 27.10 -6.67
CA VAL A 80 -4.18 25.90 -6.20
C VAL A 80 -4.90 25.34 -4.97
N VAL A 81 -5.04 24.02 -4.90
CA VAL A 81 -5.56 23.27 -3.75
C VAL A 81 -4.42 22.41 -3.20
N GLY A 82 -4.10 22.55 -1.92
CA GLY A 82 -3.10 21.71 -1.25
C GLY A 82 -3.67 20.33 -0.93
N CYS A 83 -2.93 19.26 -1.22
CA CYS A 83 -3.45 17.90 -1.12
C CYS A 83 -2.56 17.02 -0.22
N PRO A 84 -2.79 17.01 1.11
CA PRO A 84 -2.13 16.08 2.03
C PRO A 84 -2.74 14.67 1.91
N ALA A 85 -2.15 13.69 2.61
CA ALA A 85 -2.64 12.33 2.63
C ALA A 85 -2.82 11.77 4.05
N LEU A 86 -3.85 10.94 4.23
CA LEU A 86 -3.78 9.87 5.22
C LEU A 86 -2.85 8.78 4.66
N HIS A 87 -1.74 8.53 5.36
CA HIS A 87 -0.75 7.53 4.98
C HIS A 87 -1.25 6.10 5.27
N VAL A 88 -2.12 5.61 4.40
CA VAL A 88 -2.74 4.27 4.48
C VAL A 88 -2.20 3.31 3.41
N TYR A 89 -1.86 3.82 2.22
CA TYR A 89 -1.30 3.03 1.11
C TYR A 89 0.08 2.44 1.41
N ASN A 90 0.82 3.07 2.32
CA ASN A 90 2.18 2.73 2.74
C ASN A 90 2.24 2.06 4.13
N ALA A 91 1.10 1.87 4.80
CA ALA A 91 1.04 1.36 6.16
C ALA A 91 0.39 -0.03 6.26
N ALA A 92 0.58 -0.69 7.41
CA ALA A 92 -0.22 -1.85 7.79
C ALA A 92 -1.70 -1.46 7.90
N TRP A 93 -1.98 -0.39 8.65
CA TRP A 93 -3.26 0.31 8.72
C TRP A 93 -3.14 1.78 8.31
N MET A 94 -2.52 2.61 9.15
CA MET A 94 -2.29 4.04 8.93
C MET A 94 -1.05 4.50 9.71
N HIS A 95 -0.25 5.41 9.14
CA HIS A 95 0.74 6.16 9.92
C HIS A 95 0.10 7.41 10.53
N LEU A 96 -0.53 7.29 11.72
CA LEU A 96 -1.31 8.38 12.32
C LEU A 96 -0.48 9.64 12.52
N GLY A 97 0.68 9.54 13.19
CA GLY A 97 1.57 10.68 13.43
C GLY A 97 2.02 11.37 12.13
N PRO A 98 2.63 10.65 11.17
CA PRO A 98 3.01 11.23 9.88
C PRO A 98 1.84 11.82 9.08
N SER A 99 0.64 11.22 9.14
CA SER A 99 -0.55 11.78 8.48
C SER A 99 -0.98 13.09 9.12
N ASP A 100 -0.98 13.14 10.45
CA ASP A 100 -1.31 14.33 11.23
C ASP A 100 -0.38 15.50 10.89
N GLU A 101 0.94 15.26 10.93
CA GLU A 101 1.95 16.28 10.60
C GLU A 101 1.83 16.75 9.14
N ASN A 102 1.59 15.82 8.19
CA ASN A 102 1.41 16.21 6.79
C ASN A 102 0.18 17.10 6.60
N ILE A 103 -0.95 16.77 7.22
CA ILE A 103 -2.16 17.59 7.14
C ILE A 103 -1.92 18.96 7.77
N ARG A 104 -1.28 19.04 8.94
CA ARG A 104 -0.94 20.32 9.59
C ARG A 104 -0.06 21.18 8.71
N GLN A 105 1.03 20.62 8.20
CA GLN A 105 1.98 21.38 7.38
C GLN A 105 1.32 21.91 6.09
N VAL A 106 0.59 21.07 5.36
CA VAL A 106 -0.10 21.52 4.14
C VAL A 106 -1.18 22.55 4.46
N SER A 107 -1.90 22.39 5.58
CA SER A 107 -2.93 23.36 5.98
C SER A 107 -2.34 24.71 6.39
N ARG A 108 -1.20 24.72 7.10
CA ARG A 108 -0.43 25.94 7.38
C ARG A 108 -0.06 26.67 6.09
N ASP A 109 0.49 25.94 5.12
CA ASP A 109 0.92 26.53 3.85
C ASP A 109 -0.27 27.08 3.05
N VAL A 110 -1.38 26.34 3.00
CA VAL A 110 -2.63 26.78 2.37
C VAL A 110 -3.15 28.08 2.99
N GLN A 111 -3.14 28.19 4.31
CA GLN A 111 -3.56 29.40 5.01
C GLN A 111 -2.60 30.57 4.77
N ALA A 112 -1.29 30.34 4.89
CA ALA A 112 -0.26 31.37 4.72
C ALA A 112 -0.23 31.94 3.30
N LEU A 113 -0.41 31.09 2.29
CA LEU A 113 -0.41 31.47 0.88
C LEU A 113 -1.80 31.84 0.34
N LYS A 114 -2.85 31.73 1.17
CA LYS A 114 -4.25 32.00 0.79
C LYS A 114 -4.68 31.18 -0.44
N LEU A 115 -4.35 29.90 -0.44
CA LEU A 115 -4.72 28.96 -1.51
C LEU A 115 -6.23 28.64 -1.47
N GLU A 116 -6.76 28.00 -2.52
CA GLU A 116 -8.20 27.75 -2.68
C GLU A 116 -8.76 26.83 -1.58
N GLY A 117 -7.94 25.93 -1.04
CA GLY A 117 -8.32 25.06 0.05
C GLY A 117 -7.45 23.81 0.17
N VAL A 118 -7.97 22.81 0.88
CA VAL A 118 -7.31 21.53 1.13
C VAL A 118 -8.16 20.37 0.55
N CYS A 119 -7.52 19.44 -0.17
CA CYS A 119 -8.11 18.17 -0.58
C CYS A 119 -7.41 17.01 0.13
N LEU A 120 -8.02 16.47 1.19
CA LEU A 120 -7.49 15.29 1.87
C LEU A 120 -7.56 14.07 0.96
N THR A 121 -6.42 13.42 0.74
CA THR A 121 -6.36 12.18 -0.02
C THR A 121 -6.29 10.96 0.89
N THR A 122 -7.02 9.92 0.55
CA THR A 122 -7.12 8.64 1.29
C THR A 122 -6.79 7.47 0.38
N TRP A 123 -5.67 7.59 -0.34
CA TRP A 123 -5.31 6.65 -1.40
C TRP A 123 -5.38 5.20 -0.96
N GLU A 124 -6.10 4.39 -1.74
CA GLU A 124 -6.14 2.94 -1.69
C GLU A 124 -6.50 2.28 -0.35
N THR A 125 -7.68 1.68 -0.31
CA THR A 125 -8.11 0.76 0.74
C THR A 125 -8.28 -0.65 0.17
N THR A 126 -7.14 -1.25 -0.20
CA THR A 126 -7.05 -2.63 -0.72
C THR A 126 -6.01 -3.42 0.09
N MET A 127 -5.86 -4.71 -0.18
CA MET A 127 -4.98 -5.63 0.56
C MET A 127 -5.38 -5.71 2.03
N PHE A 128 -6.67 -5.96 2.28
CA PHE A 128 -7.26 -6.17 3.61
C PHE A 128 -7.23 -4.92 4.52
N SER A 129 -7.26 -3.74 3.91
CA SER A 129 -7.64 -2.49 4.58
C SER A 129 -9.16 -2.31 4.55
N SER A 130 -9.72 -1.60 5.54
CA SER A 130 -11.15 -1.26 5.59
C SER A 130 -11.34 0.27 5.63
N TYR A 131 -12.08 0.83 4.67
CA TYR A 131 -12.18 2.28 4.49
C TYR A 131 -12.87 2.97 5.66
N ASP A 132 -13.83 2.32 6.28
CA ASP A 132 -14.57 2.88 7.41
C ASP A 132 -13.73 3.05 8.68
N THR A 133 -12.61 2.33 8.84
CA THR A 133 -11.65 2.61 9.92
C THR A 133 -10.97 3.97 9.76
N LEU A 134 -11.05 4.60 8.58
CA LEU A 134 -10.45 5.90 8.31
C LEU A 134 -11.41 7.06 8.61
N LEU A 135 -12.72 6.79 8.73
CA LEU A 135 -13.74 7.83 8.88
C LEU A 135 -13.54 8.73 10.11
N PRO A 136 -13.13 8.22 11.30
CA PRO A 136 -12.82 9.09 12.42
C PRO A 136 -11.68 10.06 12.11
N ALA A 137 -10.57 9.58 11.51
CA ALA A 137 -9.47 10.44 11.08
C ALA A 137 -9.87 11.43 9.98
N VAL A 138 -10.69 11.03 9.00
CA VAL A 138 -11.19 11.93 7.95
C VAL A 138 -12.01 13.07 8.56
N ARG A 139 -12.85 12.79 9.57
CA ARG A 139 -13.63 13.82 10.27
C ARG A 139 -12.72 14.72 11.11
N ALA A 140 -11.77 14.15 11.85
CA ALA A 140 -10.83 14.93 12.68
C ALA A 140 -9.90 15.82 11.84
N ALA A 141 -9.49 15.34 10.66
CA ALA A 141 -8.67 16.10 9.73
C ALA A 141 -9.31 17.44 9.34
N ARG A 142 -10.64 17.54 9.33
CA ARG A 142 -11.34 18.81 9.10
C ARG A 142 -10.96 19.89 10.11
N ALA A 143 -10.90 19.51 11.39
CA ALA A 143 -10.53 20.44 12.47
C ALA A 143 -9.07 20.86 12.35
N ILE A 144 -8.17 19.93 11.98
CA ILE A 144 -6.76 20.22 11.73
C ILE A 144 -6.59 21.17 10.53
N MET A 145 -7.41 21.04 9.49
CA MET A 145 -7.37 21.96 8.34
C MET A 145 -7.82 23.38 8.69
N ASP A 146 -8.74 23.54 9.64
CA ASP A 146 -9.17 24.84 10.14
C ASP A 146 -8.14 25.47 11.08
N ASP A 147 -7.60 24.67 12.00
CA ASP A 147 -6.67 25.11 13.04
C ASP A 147 -5.50 24.13 13.18
N PRO A 148 -4.48 24.22 12.30
CA PRO A 148 -3.36 23.28 12.30
C PRO A 148 -2.47 23.39 13.55
N GLU A 149 -2.61 24.43 14.37
CA GLU A 149 -1.81 24.61 15.60
C GLU A 149 -2.57 24.16 16.85
N GLY A 150 -3.88 24.42 16.92
CA GLY A 150 -4.70 24.13 18.11
C GLY A 150 -5.57 22.88 18.04
N ALA A 151 -5.82 22.31 16.85
CA ALA A 151 -6.69 21.14 16.73
C ALA A 151 -6.09 19.88 17.39
N PRO A 152 -6.92 19.04 18.04
CA PRO A 152 -6.51 17.72 18.52
C PRO A 152 -5.89 16.85 17.42
N SER A 153 -5.05 15.88 17.81
CA SER A 153 -4.45 14.96 16.84
C SER A 153 -5.47 13.97 16.27
N LEU A 154 -5.17 13.38 15.11
CA LEU A 154 -5.99 12.33 14.49
C LEU A 154 -6.24 11.15 15.44
N LEU A 155 -5.28 10.82 16.31
CA LEU A 155 -5.43 9.74 17.29
C LEU A 155 -6.58 10.01 18.26
N SER A 156 -6.82 11.27 18.64
CA SER A 156 -7.91 11.64 19.56
C SER A 156 -9.32 11.36 19.03
N ALA A 157 -9.44 11.05 17.73
CA ALA A 157 -10.70 10.70 17.10
C ALA A 157 -11.15 9.25 17.38
N TYR A 158 -10.31 8.45 18.04
CA TYR A 158 -10.56 7.03 18.31
C TYR A 158 -10.67 6.79 19.80
N ASP A 159 -11.75 6.12 20.21
CA ASP A 159 -12.06 5.86 21.63
C ASP A 159 -11.31 4.62 22.18
N SER A 160 -10.91 3.69 21.29
CA SER A 160 -10.23 2.46 21.67
C SER A 160 -8.70 2.61 21.58
N GLU A 161 -7.97 1.81 22.36
CA GLU A 161 -6.50 1.76 22.23
C GLU A 161 -6.03 1.12 20.92
N TRP A 162 -6.94 0.54 20.12
CA TRP A 162 -6.64 -0.09 18.84
C TRP A 162 -5.91 0.87 17.88
N ALA A 163 -6.38 2.11 17.78
CA ALA A 163 -5.77 3.10 16.89
C ALA A 163 -4.34 3.46 17.34
N ASN A 164 -4.11 3.57 18.64
CA ASN A 164 -2.77 3.78 19.18
C ASN A 164 -1.86 2.58 18.87
N LEU A 165 -2.34 1.36 19.08
CA LEU A 165 -1.57 0.14 18.85
C LEU A 165 -1.21 -0.04 17.37
N MET A 166 -2.19 0.08 16.47
CA MET A 166 -2.02 -0.17 15.04
C MET A 166 -1.42 1.01 14.27
N GLY A 167 -1.69 2.24 14.72
CA GLY A 167 -1.33 3.48 14.01
C GLY A 167 -0.17 4.27 14.62
N VAL A 168 0.29 3.90 15.82
CA VAL A 168 1.44 4.51 16.49
C VAL A 168 2.44 3.43 16.91
N ALA A 169 2.12 2.59 17.89
CA ALA A 169 3.06 1.66 18.49
C ALA A 169 3.63 0.64 17.48
N LEU A 170 2.79 0.08 16.60
CA LEU A 170 3.24 -0.85 15.56
C LEU A 170 4.21 -0.15 14.58
N ASN A 171 3.96 1.11 14.26
CA ASN A 171 4.80 1.89 13.34
C ASN A 171 6.16 2.24 13.96
N GLU A 172 6.21 2.46 15.28
CA GLU A 172 7.44 2.75 16.04
C GLU A 172 8.42 1.58 16.05
N LEU A 173 7.97 0.35 15.79
CA LEU A 173 8.85 -0.80 15.62
C LEU A 173 9.80 -0.65 14.41
N GLY A 174 9.49 0.25 13.48
CA GLY A 174 10.30 0.49 12.29
C GLY A 174 10.26 -0.68 11.30
N GLY A 175 11.32 -0.81 10.51
CA GLY A 175 11.45 -1.89 9.53
C GLY A 175 10.29 -1.90 8.52
N VAL A 176 9.61 -3.04 8.37
CA VAL A 176 8.44 -3.16 7.48
C VAL A 176 7.21 -2.43 7.99
N TRP A 177 7.13 -2.15 9.29
CA TRP A 177 6.01 -1.45 9.93
C TRP A 177 6.18 0.07 9.95
N GLY A 178 7.41 0.57 9.76
CA GLY A 178 7.74 1.99 9.83
C GLY A 178 7.26 2.82 8.63
N HIS A 179 7.23 4.14 8.81
CA HIS A 179 6.84 5.10 7.76
C HIS A 179 7.75 4.98 6.54
N SER A 180 7.14 4.87 5.35
CA SER A 180 7.86 4.71 4.09
C SER A 180 7.27 5.55 2.97
N ARG A 181 8.10 5.93 2.00
CA ARG A 181 7.63 6.52 0.72
C ARG A 181 7.09 5.50 -0.27
N HIS A 182 7.18 4.21 0.06
CA HIS A 182 6.73 3.12 -0.79
C HIS A 182 5.53 2.41 -0.18
N ARG A 183 4.78 1.69 -1.01
CA ARG A 183 3.70 0.81 -0.57
C ARG A 183 4.19 -0.17 0.49
N HIS A 184 3.31 -0.56 1.40
CA HIS A 184 3.64 -1.49 2.47
C HIS A 184 4.14 -2.82 1.88
N LYS A 185 5.43 -3.12 2.11
CA LYS A 185 6.15 -4.18 1.38
C LYS A 185 5.63 -5.57 1.72
N LEU A 186 5.33 -5.83 2.99
CA LEU A 186 4.79 -7.13 3.43
C LEU A 186 3.40 -7.41 2.82
N LYS A 187 2.51 -6.41 2.80
CA LYS A 187 1.17 -6.52 2.19
C LYS A 187 1.29 -6.79 0.69
N SER A 188 2.14 -6.04 0.01
CA SER A 188 2.38 -6.18 -1.43
C SER A 188 2.91 -7.58 -1.76
N ARG A 189 3.91 -8.06 -1.01
CA ARG A 189 4.51 -9.38 -1.23
C ARG A 189 3.55 -10.53 -0.93
N MET A 190 2.75 -10.42 0.14
CA MET A 190 1.82 -11.48 0.49
C MET A 190 0.61 -11.55 -0.45
N PHE A 191 0.10 -10.40 -0.92
CA PHE A 191 -1.20 -10.34 -1.57
C PHE A 191 -1.21 -9.87 -3.02
N LEU A 192 -0.27 -9.03 -3.46
CA LEU A 192 -0.33 -8.41 -4.78
C LEU A 192 0.34 -9.26 -5.88
N TYR A 193 1.48 -9.88 -5.57
CA TYR A 193 2.35 -10.50 -6.57
C TYR A 193 2.04 -11.97 -6.87
N ALA A 194 0.92 -12.48 -6.35
CA ALA A 194 0.47 -13.86 -6.56
C ALA A 194 1.42 -14.97 -6.08
N ASP A 195 2.44 -14.63 -5.30
CA ASP A 195 3.32 -15.55 -4.60
C ASP A 195 3.47 -15.10 -3.14
N PRO A 196 2.64 -15.62 -2.21
CA PRO A 196 2.74 -15.24 -0.81
C PRO A 196 4.09 -15.59 -0.18
N PHE A 197 4.86 -16.54 -0.72
CA PHE A 197 6.18 -16.92 -0.18
C PHE A 197 7.24 -15.83 -0.36
N LEU A 198 7.01 -14.84 -1.24
CA LEU A 198 7.83 -13.63 -1.28
C LEU A 198 7.82 -12.90 0.07
N ALA A 199 6.73 -13.00 0.84
CA ALA A 199 6.67 -12.43 2.18
C ALA A 199 7.73 -13.09 3.09
N SER A 200 7.77 -14.43 3.16
CA SER A 200 8.75 -15.12 4.01
C SER A 200 10.17 -14.97 3.48
N GLN A 201 10.37 -15.03 2.16
CA GLN A 201 11.70 -14.89 1.56
C GLN A 201 12.37 -13.54 1.88
N HIS A 202 11.58 -12.47 1.96
CA HIS A 202 12.11 -11.13 2.18
C HIS A 202 11.98 -10.61 3.61
N HIS A 203 11.14 -11.22 4.46
CA HIS A 203 10.83 -10.71 5.80
C HIS A 203 11.02 -11.72 6.93
N ALA A 204 11.43 -12.96 6.65
CA ALA A 204 11.59 -13.97 7.71
C ALA A 204 12.54 -13.53 8.82
N GLU A 205 13.70 -12.94 8.49
CA GLU A 205 14.67 -12.48 9.50
C GLU A 205 14.03 -11.49 10.50
N GLU A 206 13.30 -10.50 9.98
CA GLU A 206 12.63 -9.48 10.78
C GLU A 206 11.42 -10.03 11.56
N ILE A 207 10.55 -10.79 10.89
CA ILE A 207 9.25 -11.23 11.42
C ILE A 207 9.37 -12.47 12.33
N CYS A 208 10.40 -13.29 12.14
CA CYS A 208 10.72 -14.38 13.07
C CYS A 208 11.62 -13.93 14.22
N GLY A 209 12.17 -12.71 14.15
CA GLY A 209 12.98 -12.10 15.22
C GLY A 209 12.16 -11.31 16.25
N PRO A 210 12.85 -10.58 17.15
CA PRO A 210 12.23 -9.84 18.25
C PRO A 210 11.23 -8.77 17.80
N VAL A 211 11.47 -8.13 16.64
CA VAL A 211 10.54 -7.15 16.07
C VAL A 211 9.20 -7.82 15.72
N GLY A 212 9.24 -9.00 15.12
CA GLY A 212 8.03 -9.77 14.84
C GLY A 212 7.28 -10.24 16.10
N ASP A 213 8.00 -10.57 17.18
CA ASP A 213 7.36 -10.94 18.46
C ASP A 213 6.61 -9.75 19.06
N GLN A 214 7.24 -8.58 19.05
CA GLN A 214 6.61 -7.33 19.50
C GLN A 214 5.42 -6.94 18.62
N ALA A 215 5.58 -7.04 17.29
CA ALA A 215 4.50 -6.76 16.34
C ALA A 215 3.30 -7.69 16.56
N LEU A 216 3.55 -8.99 16.77
CA LEU A 216 2.49 -9.95 17.05
C LEU A 216 1.74 -9.60 18.34
N ALA A 217 2.47 -9.31 19.42
CA ALA A 217 1.87 -8.93 20.69
C ALA A 217 1.01 -7.65 20.59
N LEU A 218 1.49 -6.64 19.85
CA LEU A 218 0.73 -5.41 19.62
C LEU A 218 -0.55 -5.67 18.81
N VAL A 219 -0.45 -6.47 17.75
CA VAL A 219 -1.59 -6.79 16.88
C VAL A 219 -2.63 -7.66 17.60
N GLU A 220 -2.21 -8.60 18.43
CA GLU A 220 -3.13 -9.42 19.24
C GLU A 220 -3.85 -8.59 20.30
N ARG A 221 -3.13 -7.68 20.96
CA ARG A 221 -3.74 -6.72 21.89
C ARG A 221 -4.72 -5.80 21.15
N ALA A 222 -4.35 -5.29 19.98
CA ALA A 222 -5.24 -4.48 19.15
C ALA A 222 -6.51 -5.26 18.79
N PHE A 223 -6.38 -6.51 18.35
CA PHE A 223 -7.53 -7.37 18.04
C PHE A 223 -8.48 -7.54 19.24
N ALA A 224 -7.96 -7.59 20.47
CA ALA A 224 -8.74 -7.69 21.70
C ALA A 224 -9.30 -6.35 22.21
N ALA A 225 -8.70 -5.23 21.80
CA ALA A 225 -9.01 -3.89 22.30
C ALA A 225 -10.25 -3.23 21.67
N THR A 226 -10.84 -3.87 20.67
CA THR A 226 -11.98 -3.31 19.92
C THR A 226 -13.05 -4.37 19.74
N ASP A 227 -14.31 -3.95 19.61
CA ASP A 227 -15.41 -4.77 19.14
C ASP A 227 -15.87 -4.44 17.73
N ASP A 228 -15.28 -3.40 17.12
CA ASP A 228 -15.55 -3.01 15.76
C ASP A 228 -15.03 -4.05 14.76
N GLU A 229 -15.90 -4.48 13.84
CA GLU A 229 -15.56 -5.53 12.88
C GLU A 229 -14.51 -5.08 11.86
N ALA A 230 -14.49 -3.80 11.48
CA ALA A 230 -13.52 -3.25 10.54
C ALA A 230 -12.12 -3.21 11.16
N GLU A 231 -12.02 -2.73 12.40
CA GLU A 231 -10.79 -2.71 13.17
C GLU A 231 -10.25 -4.13 13.44
N LYS A 232 -11.12 -5.07 13.84
CA LYS A 232 -10.77 -6.49 13.98
C LYS A 232 -10.25 -7.09 12.68
N GLY A 233 -10.89 -6.77 11.55
CA GLY A 233 -10.49 -7.27 10.23
C GLY A 233 -9.06 -6.86 9.85
N VAL A 234 -8.68 -5.61 10.12
CA VAL A 234 -7.34 -5.09 9.84
C VAL A 234 -6.29 -5.72 10.77
N ALA A 235 -6.58 -5.84 12.07
CA ALA A 235 -5.69 -6.52 13.02
C ALA A 235 -5.50 -8.01 12.66
N LEU A 236 -6.59 -8.70 12.31
CA LEU A 236 -6.57 -10.09 11.84
C LEU A 236 -5.71 -10.26 10.59
N ALA A 237 -5.79 -9.32 9.64
CA ALA A 237 -4.96 -9.34 8.46
C ALA A 237 -3.46 -9.20 8.81
N CYS A 238 -3.11 -8.28 9.71
CA CYS A 238 -1.73 -8.11 10.17
C CYS A 238 -1.20 -9.35 10.89
N ARG A 239 -2.01 -9.95 11.78
CA ARG A 239 -1.66 -11.20 12.47
C ARG A 239 -1.42 -12.32 11.47
N SER A 240 -2.30 -12.45 10.48
CA SER A 240 -2.19 -13.43 9.41
C SER A 240 -0.91 -13.26 8.59
N MET A 241 -0.45 -12.03 8.34
CA MET A 241 0.83 -11.82 7.66
C MET A 241 2.02 -12.33 8.49
N ILE A 242 2.03 -12.05 9.79
CA ILE A 242 3.09 -12.47 10.71
C ILE A 242 3.11 -14.00 10.83
N GLU A 243 1.96 -14.60 11.11
CA GLU A 243 1.79 -16.04 11.27
C GLU A 243 2.17 -16.81 9.99
N PHE A 244 1.75 -16.32 8.82
CA PHE A 244 2.13 -16.94 7.55
C PHE A 244 3.65 -16.93 7.35
N VAL A 245 4.31 -15.78 7.56
CA VAL A 245 5.77 -15.68 7.40
C VAL A 245 6.50 -16.65 8.34
N ARG A 246 6.07 -16.75 9.60
CA ARG A 246 6.66 -17.66 10.59
C ARG A 246 6.48 -19.12 10.18
N MET A 247 5.27 -19.53 9.82
CA MET A 247 4.99 -20.91 9.39
C MET A 247 5.74 -21.28 8.11
N ALA A 248 5.78 -20.38 7.13
CA ALA A 248 6.52 -20.59 5.89
C ALA A 248 8.04 -20.65 6.12
N HIS A 249 8.57 -19.87 7.07
CA HIS A 249 9.97 -19.95 7.45
C HIS A 249 10.30 -21.27 8.16
N VAL A 250 9.47 -21.73 9.09
CA VAL A 250 9.64 -23.05 9.74
C VAL A 250 9.60 -24.17 8.69
N ALA A 251 8.68 -24.10 7.73
CA ALA A 251 8.61 -25.07 6.64
C ALA A 251 9.87 -25.06 5.76
N HIS A 252 10.42 -23.87 5.48
CA HIS A 252 11.68 -23.71 4.75
C HIS A 252 12.84 -24.42 5.47
N LEU A 253 12.99 -24.21 6.78
CA LEU A 253 14.06 -24.82 7.57
C LEU A 253 13.93 -26.36 7.60
N LEU A 254 12.72 -26.86 7.86
CA LEU A 254 12.45 -28.31 7.87
C LEU A 254 12.70 -28.94 6.50
N TYR A 255 12.33 -28.23 5.42
CA TYR A 255 12.60 -28.68 4.05
C TYR A 255 14.11 -28.75 3.77
N ALA A 256 14.88 -27.74 4.21
CA ALA A 256 16.33 -27.71 4.07
C ALA A 256 17.02 -28.86 4.82
N GLU A 257 16.43 -29.32 5.93
CA GLU A 257 16.88 -30.50 6.69
C GLU A 257 16.41 -31.84 6.09
N GLY A 258 15.73 -31.84 4.94
CA GLY A 258 15.18 -33.04 4.30
C GLY A 258 13.93 -33.61 4.99
N GLN A 259 13.31 -32.87 5.93
CA GLN A 259 12.14 -33.32 6.69
C GLN A 259 10.84 -32.92 5.99
N THR A 260 10.61 -33.48 4.80
CA THR A 260 9.52 -33.12 3.89
C THR A 260 8.13 -33.12 4.54
N GLU A 261 7.75 -34.19 5.24
CA GLU A 261 6.42 -34.26 5.88
C GLU A 261 6.25 -33.28 7.04
N ARG A 262 7.32 -32.96 7.76
CA ARG A 262 7.27 -31.92 8.80
C ARG A 262 7.16 -30.53 8.17
N ALA A 263 7.85 -30.26 7.07
CA ALA A 263 7.70 -29.02 6.31
C ALA A 263 6.27 -28.83 5.79
N VAL A 264 5.66 -29.91 5.27
CA VAL A 264 4.24 -29.91 4.87
C VAL A 264 3.32 -29.63 6.05
N SER A 265 3.57 -30.27 7.19
CA SER A 265 2.79 -30.08 8.42
C SER A 265 2.87 -28.65 8.94
N ALA A 266 4.01 -27.98 8.81
CA ALA A 266 4.18 -26.58 9.16
C ALA A 266 3.40 -25.63 8.25
N LEU A 267 3.24 -25.95 6.96
CA LEU A 267 2.45 -25.12 6.03
C LEU A 267 0.95 -25.38 6.09
N ALA A 268 0.51 -26.58 6.44
CA ALA A 268 -0.90 -26.98 6.39
C ALA A 268 -1.88 -25.99 7.07
N PRO A 269 -1.58 -25.43 8.27
CA PRO A 269 -2.49 -24.48 8.94
C PRO A 269 -2.69 -23.17 8.18
N THR A 270 -1.75 -22.77 7.32
CA THR A 270 -1.86 -21.51 6.54
C THR A 270 -3.04 -21.51 5.56
N ARG A 271 -3.61 -22.67 5.21
CA ARG A 271 -4.85 -22.74 4.41
C ARG A 271 -6.01 -22.05 5.12
N TYR A 272 -6.19 -22.37 6.41
CA TYR A 272 -7.26 -21.79 7.23
C TYR A 272 -7.08 -20.28 7.42
N LEU A 273 -5.83 -19.83 7.48
CA LEU A 273 -5.48 -18.41 7.52
C LEU A 273 -5.98 -17.69 6.26
N PHE A 274 -5.69 -18.19 5.06
CA PHE A 274 -6.18 -17.58 3.82
C PHE A 274 -7.71 -17.70 3.65
N GLU A 275 -8.35 -18.78 4.11
CA GLU A 275 -9.81 -18.89 4.13
C GLU A 275 -10.46 -17.85 5.06
N THR A 276 -9.81 -17.60 6.20
CA THR A 276 -10.25 -16.58 7.15
C THR A 276 -10.12 -15.19 6.56
N LEU A 277 -9.01 -14.91 5.87
CA LEU A 277 -8.82 -13.66 5.12
C LEU A 277 -9.88 -13.50 4.02
N GLU A 278 -10.18 -14.55 3.24
CA GLU A 278 -11.22 -14.52 2.21
C GLU A 278 -12.58 -14.14 2.82
N ARG A 279 -12.98 -14.80 3.92
CA ARG A 279 -14.23 -14.48 4.63
C ARG A 279 -14.25 -13.04 5.12
N THR A 280 -13.13 -12.56 5.66
CA THR A 280 -13.00 -11.18 6.14
C THR A 280 -13.16 -10.18 5.00
N ALA A 281 -12.51 -10.41 3.86
CA ALA A 281 -12.65 -9.55 2.68
C ALA A 281 -14.08 -9.53 2.13
N LYS A 282 -14.78 -10.67 2.12
CA LYS A 282 -16.20 -10.75 1.76
C LYS A 282 -17.06 -9.85 2.67
N ARG A 283 -16.90 -9.99 3.98
CA ARG A 283 -17.65 -9.17 4.95
C ARG A 283 -17.34 -7.67 4.81
N THR A 284 -16.08 -7.30 4.62
CA THR A 284 -15.71 -5.90 4.35
C THR A 284 -16.37 -5.38 3.07
N HIS A 285 -16.41 -6.18 2.01
CA HIS A 285 -17.08 -5.81 0.77
C HIS A 285 -18.59 -5.62 0.98
N GLU A 286 -19.26 -6.56 1.65
CA GLU A 286 -20.68 -6.49 1.98
C GLU A 286 -21.03 -5.30 2.87
N ARG A 287 -20.13 -4.93 3.79
CA ARG A 287 -20.34 -3.85 4.77
C ARG A 287 -20.11 -2.44 4.20
N ILE A 288 -19.02 -2.22 3.45
CA ILE A 288 -18.60 -0.86 3.03
C ILE A 288 -18.11 -0.75 1.57
N GLY A 289 -18.22 -1.79 0.75
CA GLY A 289 -17.77 -1.73 -0.65
C GLY A 289 -16.25 -1.84 -0.86
N GLY A 290 -15.59 -2.70 -0.08
CA GLY A 290 -14.16 -3.01 -0.18
C GLY A 290 -13.72 -3.76 -1.45
N SER A 291 -12.42 -4.02 -1.56
CA SER A 291 -11.81 -4.61 -2.76
C SER A 291 -12.23 -6.06 -3.00
N LEU A 292 -12.99 -6.31 -4.06
CA LEU A 292 -13.27 -7.67 -4.54
C LEU A 292 -11.99 -8.44 -4.90
N ALA A 293 -10.92 -7.74 -5.26
CA ALA A 293 -9.63 -8.35 -5.54
C ALA A 293 -9.04 -9.02 -4.29
N ASP A 294 -9.33 -8.55 -3.06
CA ASP A 294 -8.79 -9.16 -1.85
C ASP A 294 -9.36 -10.56 -1.60
N ILE A 295 -10.61 -10.80 -2.00
CA ILE A 295 -11.24 -12.13 -1.99
C ILE A 295 -10.46 -13.07 -2.93
N GLU A 296 -10.19 -12.63 -4.16
CA GLU A 296 -9.46 -13.43 -5.15
C GLU A 296 -7.99 -13.63 -4.76
N ARG A 297 -7.35 -12.62 -4.16
CA ARG A 297 -5.98 -12.71 -3.65
C ARG A 297 -5.88 -13.76 -2.55
N ALA A 298 -6.81 -13.80 -1.61
CA ALA A 298 -6.86 -14.84 -0.58
C ALA A 298 -7.02 -16.25 -1.18
N ARG A 299 -7.96 -16.43 -2.11
CA ARG A 299 -8.15 -17.72 -2.81
C ARG A 299 -6.91 -18.17 -3.55
N ARG A 300 -6.30 -17.25 -4.31
CA ARG A 300 -5.10 -17.54 -5.10
C ARG A 300 -3.91 -17.89 -4.20
N ALA A 301 -3.73 -17.16 -3.09
CA ALA A 301 -2.69 -17.46 -2.11
C ALA A 301 -2.89 -18.84 -1.47
N LYS A 302 -4.13 -19.19 -1.11
CA LYS A 302 -4.47 -20.54 -0.60
C LYS A 302 -4.12 -21.63 -1.62
N ALA A 303 -4.57 -21.48 -2.86
CA ALA A 303 -4.31 -22.45 -3.93
C ALA A 303 -2.79 -22.60 -4.21
N HIS A 304 -2.04 -21.51 -4.11
CA HIS A 304 -0.58 -21.54 -4.26
C HIS A 304 0.10 -22.30 -3.11
N VAL A 305 -0.32 -22.08 -1.87
CA VAL A 305 0.15 -22.89 -0.72
C VAL A 305 -0.14 -24.38 -0.92
N GLU A 306 -1.35 -24.73 -1.38
CA GLU A 306 -1.71 -26.13 -1.65
C GLU A 306 -0.81 -26.73 -2.73
N THR A 307 -0.54 -25.96 -3.79
CA THR A 307 0.40 -26.34 -4.85
C THR A 307 1.80 -26.58 -4.29
N VAL A 308 2.30 -25.68 -3.44
CA VAL A 308 3.63 -25.84 -2.83
C VAL A 308 3.69 -27.06 -1.90
N ILE A 309 2.64 -27.33 -1.12
CA ILE A 309 2.56 -28.54 -0.30
C ILE A 309 2.65 -29.80 -1.16
N GLN A 310 1.95 -29.85 -2.30
CA GLN A 310 2.05 -30.97 -3.24
C GLN A 310 3.46 -31.11 -3.80
N ARG A 311 4.10 -29.99 -4.19
CA ARG A 311 5.48 -29.99 -4.70
C ARG A 311 6.49 -30.49 -3.67
N ILE A 312 6.37 -30.09 -2.40
CA ILE A 312 7.24 -30.58 -1.33
C ILE A 312 7.14 -32.11 -1.21
N ARG A 313 5.92 -32.66 -1.25
CA ARG A 313 5.70 -34.12 -1.17
C ARG A 313 6.25 -34.87 -2.37
N GLN A 314 6.08 -34.31 -3.56
CA GLN A 314 6.45 -34.98 -4.81
C GLN A 314 7.94 -34.88 -5.12
N TYR A 315 8.58 -33.78 -4.75
CA TYR A 315 9.91 -33.42 -5.25
C TYR A 315 10.92 -33.09 -4.13
N GLY A 316 10.48 -33.02 -2.88
CA GLY A 316 11.35 -32.70 -1.74
C GLY A 316 12.22 -33.86 -1.25
N ASP A 317 11.96 -35.09 -1.71
CA ASP A 317 12.70 -36.30 -1.36
C ASP A 317 13.94 -36.54 -2.25
N GLY A 318 14.18 -35.66 -3.23
CA GLY A 318 15.28 -35.78 -4.19
C GLY A 318 14.98 -36.72 -5.36
N SER A 319 13.75 -37.19 -5.53
CA SER A 319 13.34 -38.07 -6.66
C SER A 319 13.57 -37.48 -8.05
N LEU A 320 13.76 -36.16 -8.18
CA LEU A 320 14.15 -35.49 -9.42
C LEU A 320 15.65 -35.67 -9.78
N GLY A 321 16.43 -36.37 -8.96
CA GLY A 321 17.90 -36.43 -9.06
C GLY A 321 18.61 -35.25 -8.40
N TYR A 322 17.85 -34.30 -7.85
CA TYR A 322 18.30 -33.18 -7.02
C TYR A 322 17.13 -32.73 -6.12
N VAL A 323 17.44 -31.98 -5.06
CA VAL A 323 16.42 -31.33 -4.22
C VAL A 323 16.24 -29.90 -4.73
N PRO A 324 15.05 -29.50 -5.23
CA PRO A 324 14.84 -28.13 -5.68
C PRO A 324 15.09 -27.12 -4.56
N ALA A 325 15.75 -26.01 -4.86
CA ALA A 325 15.89 -24.92 -3.90
C ALA A 325 14.51 -24.38 -3.51
N TRP A 326 14.33 -23.98 -2.24
CA TRP A 326 13.04 -23.55 -1.72
C TRP A 326 12.39 -22.43 -2.55
N ASN A 327 13.16 -21.41 -2.90
CA ASN A 327 12.68 -20.29 -3.71
C ASN A 327 12.24 -20.71 -5.12
N VAL A 328 12.84 -21.75 -5.70
CA VAL A 328 12.41 -22.33 -6.97
C VAL A 328 11.15 -23.16 -6.77
N LEU A 329 11.10 -23.99 -5.73
CA LEU A 329 9.96 -24.86 -5.40
C LEU A 329 8.68 -24.06 -5.14
N THR A 330 8.80 -22.93 -4.42
CA THR A 330 7.67 -22.06 -4.10
C THR A 330 7.31 -21.09 -5.22
N HIS A 331 8.12 -20.96 -6.26
CA HIS A 331 7.85 -20.02 -7.35
C HIS A 331 6.60 -20.44 -8.16
N PRO A 332 5.74 -19.52 -8.61
CA PRO A 332 4.56 -19.86 -9.41
C PRO A 332 4.89 -20.67 -10.67
N ASN A 333 5.99 -20.33 -11.34
CA ASN A 333 6.45 -20.98 -12.58
C ASN A 333 7.38 -22.18 -12.35
N PHE A 334 7.39 -22.80 -11.17
CA PHE A 334 8.16 -24.02 -10.95
C PHE A 334 7.81 -25.09 -12.01
N MET A 335 8.84 -25.68 -12.60
CA MET A 335 8.74 -26.76 -13.56
C MET A 335 9.67 -27.91 -13.12
N PRO A 336 9.17 -29.15 -12.97
CA PRO A 336 10.04 -30.27 -12.62
C PRO A 336 11.04 -30.54 -13.75
N HIS A 337 12.25 -30.98 -13.38
CA HIS A 337 13.37 -31.22 -14.31
C HIS A 337 13.90 -29.98 -15.06
N ASP A 338 13.49 -28.77 -14.68
CA ASP A 338 13.96 -27.53 -15.31
C ASP A 338 15.35 -27.11 -14.84
N GLN A 339 16.35 -27.41 -15.66
CA GLN A 339 17.75 -27.05 -15.46
C GLN A 339 18.03 -25.54 -15.62
N ALA A 340 17.10 -24.77 -16.20
CA ALA A 340 17.21 -23.33 -16.41
C ALA A 340 16.43 -22.51 -15.37
N SER A 341 15.78 -23.15 -14.40
CA SER A 341 14.94 -22.50 -13.38
C SER A 341 15.63 -21.38 -12.60
N TRP A 342 16.96 -21.43 -12.48
CA TRP A 342 17.77 -20.39 -11.85
C TRP A 342 17.81 -19.07 -12.63
N TRP A 343 17.49 -19.04 -13.93
CA TRP A 343 17.39 -17.81 -14.74
C TRP A 343 16.15 -17.00 -14.37
N ILE A 344 15.08 -17.70 -13.96
CA ILE A 344 13.81 -17.09 -13.54
C ILE A 344 14.02 -16.33 -12.22
N VAL A 345 14.70 -16.96 -11.27
CA VAL A 345 15.01 -16.39 -9.96
C VAL A 345 15.94 -15.17 -10.09
N ASN A 346 16.98 -15.28 -10.93
CA ASN A 346 17.97 -14.22 -11.09
C ASN A 346 17.56 -13.13 -12.09
N ALA A 347 16.38 -13.25 -12.72
CA ALA A 347 15.89 -12.34 -13.74
C ALA A 347 16.82 -12.16 -14.97
N TRP A 348 17.71 -13.12 -15.25
CA TRP A 348 18.68 -13.03 -16.36
C TRP A 348 18.01 -13.08 -17.75
N GLY A 349 16.78 -13.57 -17.84
CA GLY A 349 15.97 -13.58 -19.06
C GLY A 349 14.97 -12.43 -19.18
N ARG A 350 15.00 -11.43 -18.28
CA ARG A 350 14.14 -10.24 -18.44
C ARG A 350 14.74 -9.33 -19.53
N PRO A 351 13.94 -8.87 -20.51
CA PRO A 351 14.41 -7.99 -21.58
C PRO A 351 14.87 -6.62 -21.09
#